data_AF-A0A2Z6MUT6-F1
#
_entry.id   AF-A0A2Z6MUT6-F1
#
_cell.length_a   1.000
_cell.length_b   1.000
_cell.length_c   1.000
_cell.angle_alpha   90.00
_cell.angle_beta   90.00
_cell.angle_gamma   90.00
#
_symmetry.space_group_name_H-M   'P 1'
#
loop_
_entity.id
_entity.type
_entity.pdbx_description
1 polymer ?
#
loop_
_entity_poly.entity_id
_entity_poly.type
_entity_poly.pdbx_seq_one_letter_code
_entity_poly.pdbx_strand_id
1 'polypeptide(L)'
;MRRPPLPNNFIATMANRITKLGFPTNIFDFQTYVLSGYLDKNFASLLRILSPYSDDQKLEKVLLLGVKFNFFNSFANCQPKEFYTFMRHLRTAAGQGELKKIAIQEKLEKSAAARGFTVHEMAYVALTEIPVSDFLKPKHVIRRKLCEEIISEHQNQLKIAQPAALPALDCAEDDRSGTLAVKENVPAGGGPDNTDV
;
A
#
# COMPACT_ATOMS: atom_id res chain seq x y z
N MET A 1 -16.40 -25.52 10.81
CA MET A 1 -15.10 -26.20 11.04
C MET A 1 -14.69 -26.00 12.50
N ARG A 2 -14.40 -27.08 13.24
CA ARG A 2 -13.85 -26.99 14.61
C ARG A 2 -12.43 -26.42 14.53
N ARG A 3 -12.13 -25.41 15.37
CA ARG A 3 -10.82 -24.75 15.37
C ARG A 3 -9.77 -25.69 15.98
N PRO A 4 -8.57 -25.84 15.37
CA PRO A 4 -7.49 -26.64 15.96
C PRO A 4 -7.15 -26.16 17.37
N PRO A 5 -6.76 -27.05 18.30
CA PRO A 5 -6.27 -26.63 19.61
C PRO A 5 -5.04 -25.73 19.44
N LEU A 6 -4.92 -24.72 20.31
CA LEU A 6 -3.70 -23.91 20.37
C LEU A 6 -2.62 -24.73 21.11
N PRO A 7 -1.35 -24.64 20.69
CA PRO A 7 -0.26 -25.26 21.44
C PRO A 7 -0.15 -24.62 22.83
N ASN A 8 0.27 -25.41 23.83
CA ASN A 8 0.35 -24.97 25.23
C ASN A 8 1.24 -23.72 25.42
N ASN A 9 2.24 -23.52 24.56
CA ASN A 9 3.17 -22.39 24.62
C ASN A 9 2.83 -21.25 23.63
N PHE A 10 1.61 -21.21 23.09
CA PHE A 10 1.24 -20.28 22.02
C PHE A 10 1.49 -18.81 22.38
N ILE A 11 1.12 -18.38 23.59
CA ILE A 11 1.33 -17.00 24.05
C ILE A 11 2.82 -16.68 24.06
N ALA A 12 3.65 -17.55 24.65
CA ALA A 12 5.10 -17.34 24.72
C ALA A 12 5.74 -17.26 23.32
N THR A 13 5.35 -18.15 22.41
CA THR A 13 5.84 -18.12 21.02
C THR A 13 5.48 -16.81 20.34
N MET A 14 4.24 -16.35 20.48
CA MET A 14 3.80 -15.13 19.83
C MET A 14 4.40 -13.88 20.49
N ALA A 15 4.51 -13.87 21.81
CA ALA A 15 5.18 -12.82 22.57
C ALA A 15 6.62 -12.63 22.06
N ASN A 16 7.40 -13.71 21.97
CA ASN A 16 8.78 -13.65 21.47
C ASN A 16 8.89 -13.10 20.05
N ARG A 17 7.94 -13.42 19.17
CA ARG A 17 7.94 -12.88 17.80
C ARG A 17 7.61 -11.39 17.78
N ILE A 18 6.61 -10.99 18.54
CA ILE A 18 6.14 -9.60 18.57
C ILE A 18 7.16 -8.69 19.29
N THR A 19 7.79 -9.16 20.36
CA THR A 19 8.82 -8.41 21.07
C THR A 19 10.11 -8.24 20.26
N LYS A 20 10.47 -9.22 19.42
CA LYS A 20 11.57 -9.09 18.44
C LYS A 20 11.32 -7.98 17.41
N LEU A 21 10.06 -7.68 17.11
CA LEU A 21 9.67 -6.56 16.25
C LEU A 21 9.70 -5.21 17.00
N GLY A 22 10.06 -5.20 18.28
CA GLY A 22 10.24 -3.98 19.09
C GLY A 22 9.07 -3.64 19.99
N PHE A 23 8.06 -4.50 20.15
CA PHE A 23 7.01 -4.29 21.14
C PHE A 23 7.51 -4.55 22.58
N PRO A 24 7.04 -3.79 23.57
CA PRO A 24 7.32 -4.03 24.98
C PRO A 24 6.92 -5.43 25.45
N THR A 25 7.77 -6.07 26.25
CA THR A 25 7.52 -7.40 26.82
C THR A 25 6.36 -7.40 27.80
N ASN A 26 6.14 -6.29 28.52
CA ASN A 26 5.11 -6.16 29.55
C ASN A 26 3.68 -6.36 29.03
N ILE A 27 3.45 -6.19 27.72
CA ILE A 27 2.18 -6.48 27.04
C ILE A 27 1.77 -7.95 27.24
N PHE A 28 2.74 -8.85 27.37
CA PHE A 28 2.54 -10.29 27.45
C PHE A 28 2.68 -10.84 28.87
N ASP A 29 2.95 -9.99 29.85
CA ASP A 29 3.04 -10.41 31.26
C ASP A 29 1.67 -10.82 31.78
N PHE A 30 1.62 -11.92 32.52
CA PHE A 30 0.39 -12.47 33.10
C PHE A 30 -0.41 -11.42 33.87
N GLN A 31 0.25 -10.66 34.74
CA GLN A 31 -0.41 -9.63 35.54
C GLN A 31 -1.03 -8.53 34.67
N THR A 32 -0.34 -8.11 33.61
CA THR A 32 -0.78 -7.01 32.75
C THR A 32 -2.06 -7.33 31.99
N TYR A 33 -2.12 -8.49 31.33
CA TYR A 33 -3.33 -8.84 30.56
C TYR A 33 -4.48 -9.29 31.47
N VAL A 34 -4.19 -9.87 32.65
CA VAL A 34 -5.22 -10.19 33.65
C VAL A 34 -5.87 -8.93 34.21
N LEU A 35 -5.09 -7.92 34.58
CA LEU A 35 -5.62 -6.60 35.00
C LEU A 35 -6.40 -5.91 33.88
N SER A 36 -6.12 -6.26 32.63
CA SER A 36 -6.87 -5.79 31.46
C SER A 36 -8.10 -6.64 31.11
N GLY A 37 -8.45 -7.63 31.96
CA GLY A 37 -9.64 -8.46 31.83
C GLY A 37 -9.47 -9.73 31.00
N TYR A 38 -8.24 -10.15 30.71
CA TYR A 38 -7.96 -11.35 29.93
C TYR A 38 -7.47 -12.50 30.79
N LEU A 39 -8.01 -13.70 30.58
CA LEU A 39 -7.38 -14.95 31.00
C LEU A 39 -6.54 -15.51 29.85
N ASP A 40 -5.60 -16.40 30.11
CA ASP A 40 -4.71 -17.03 29.12
C ASP A 40 -5.47 -17.52 27.88
N LYS A 41 -6.60 -18.22 28.08
CA LYS A 41 -7.43 -18.72 26.97
C LYS A 41 -7.95 -17.60 26.07
N ASN A 42 -8.38 -16.49 26.67
CA ASN A 42 -8.94 -15.35 25.94
C ASN A 42 -7.85 -14.49 25.31
N PHE A 43 -6.70 -14.37 25.98
CA PHE A 43 -5.53 -13.68 25.45
C PHE A 43 -4.88 -14.45 24.28
N ALA A 44 -4.70 -15.76 24.42
CA ALA A 44 -4.26 -16.64 23.34
C ALA A 44 -5.23 -16.59 22.16
N SER A 45 -6.54 -16.58 22.42
CA SER A 45 -7.55 -16.35 21.38
C SER A 45 -7.33 -15.00 20.69
N LEU A 46 -7.07 -13.92 21.44
CA LEU A 46 -6.81 -12.58 20.90
C LEU A 46 -5.63 -12.60 19.93
N LEU A 47 -4.50 -13.18 20.35
CA LEU A 47 -3.29 -13.34 19.54
C LEU A 47 -3.46 -14.28 18.34
N ARG A 48 -4.41 -15.22 18.40
CA ARG A 48 -4.63 -16.22 17.34
C ARG A 48 -4.90 -15.62 15.95
N ILE A 49 -5.42 -14.39 15.88
CA ILE A 49 -5.62 -13.69 14.60
C ILE A 49 -4.32 -13.51 13.81
N LEU A 50 -3.18 -13.49 14.50
CA LEU A 50 -1.85 -13.34 13.90
C LEU A 50 -1.24 -14.69 13.48
N SER A 51 -1.84 -15.81 13.88
CA SER A 51 -1.35 -17.15 13.59
C SER A 51 -1.13 -17.46 12.10
N PRO A 52 -1.92 -16.93 11.14
CA PRO A 52 -1.68 -17.16 9.71
C PRO A 52 -0.39 -16.51 9.18
N TYR A 53 0.16 -15.53 9.89
CA TYR A 53 1.36 -14.78 9.49
C TYR A 53 2.59 -15.43 10.12
N SER A 54 3.01 -16.56 9.56
CA SER A 54 4.19 -17.31 10.01
C SER A 54 5.52 -16.63 9.70
N ASP A 55 5.52 -15.74 8.72
CA ASP A 55 6.65 -14.90 8.31
C ASP A 55 6.66 -13.61 9.14
N ASP A 56 7.82 -13.23 9.67
CA ASP A 56 7.98 -12.04 10.52
C ASP A 56 7.80 -10.74 9.73
N GLN A 57 8.16 -10.69 8.44
CA GLN A 57 7.89 -9.52 7.60
C GLN A 57 6.38 -9.31 7.38
N LYS A 58 5.63 -10.40 7.25
CA LYS A 58 4.17 -10.34 7.11
C LYS A 58 3.50 -9.97 8.41
N LEU A 59 4.00 -10.52 9.51
CA LEU A 59 3.55 -10.16 10.85
C LEU A 59 3.78 -8.66 11.09
N GLU A 60 4.95 -8.14 10.74
CA GLU A 60 5.27 -6.72 10.81
C GLU A 60 4.30 -5.86 9.99
N LYS A 61 4.05 -6.21 8.71
CA LYS A 61 3.06 -5.51 7.85
C LYS A 61 1.67 -5.43 8.52
N VAL A 62 1.23 -6.50 9.17
CA VAL A 62 -0.04 -6.52 9.90
C VAL A 62 0.00 -5.63 11.14
N LEU A 63 1.08 -5.69 11.94
CA LEU A 63 1.22 -4.88 13.15
C LEU A 63 1.35 -3.39 12.85
N LEU A 64 1.96 -3.01 11.71
CA LEU A 64 2.04 -1.63 11.22
C LEU A 64 0.67 -0.99 10.97
N LEU A 65 -0.40 -1.78 10.79
CA LEU A 65 -1.76 -1.24 10.76
C LEU A 65 -2.12 -0.50 12.05
N GLY A 66 -1.58 -0.93 13.19
CA GLY A 66 -1.79 -0.24 14.46
C GLY A 66 -1.21 1.17 14.46
N VAL A 67 -0.07 1.38 13.80
CA VAL A 67 0.50 2.72 13.57
C VAL A 67 -0.34 3.49 12.55
N LYS A 68 -0.66 2.87 11.41
CA LYS A 68 -1.46 3.49 10.33
C LYS A 68 -2.82 4.02 10.83
N PHE A 69 -3.47 3.29 11.73
CA PHE A 69 -4.76 3.67 12.32
C PHE A 69 -4.64 4.38 13.67
N ASN A 70 -3.44 4.84 14.04
CA ASN A 70 -3.18 5.63 15.25
C ASN A 70 -3.65 4.94 16.56
N PHE A 71 -3.56 3.61 16.64
CA PHE A 71 -3.74 2.90 17.91
C PHE A 71 -2.54 3.13 18.84
N PHE A 72 -1.35 3.29 18.26
CA PHE A 72 -0.11 3.59 18.95
C PHE A 72 0.87 4.28 17.99
N ASN A 73 1.77 5.11 18.51
CA ASN A 73 2.68 5.92 17.69
C ASN A 73 3.82 5.10 17.05
N SER A 74 4.31 4.08 17.77
CA SER A 74 5.37 3.18 17.33
C SER A 74 5.28 1.87 18.10
N PHE A 75 5.97 0.83 17.62
CA PHE A 75 6.01 -0.45 18.33
C PHE A 75 6.61 -0.33 19.73
N ALA A 76 7.74 0.37 19.87
CA ALA A 76 8.44 0.54 21.13
C ALA A 76 7.62 1.28 22.21
N ASN A 77 6.76 2.21 21.81
CA ASN A 77 5.94 3.01 22.73
C ASN A 77 4.55 2.43 22.97
N CYS A 78 4.22 1.29 22.34
CA CYS A 78 2.90 0.69 22.41
C CYS A 78 2.56 0.28 23.85
N GLN A 79 1.47 0.83 24.38
CA GLN A 79 0.97 0.47 25.71
C GLN A 79 0.12 -0.80 25.64
N PRO A 80 0.07 -1.62 26.71
CA PRO A 80 -0.72 -2.85 26.71
C PRO A 80 -2.19 -2.65 26.30
N LYS A 81 -2.84 -1.61 26.82
CA LYS A 81 -4.24 -1.30 26.51
C LYS A 81 -4.46 -0.91 25.04
N GLU A 82 -3.50 -0.21 24.44
CA GLU A 82 -3.51 0.15 23.02
C GLU A 82 -3.39 -1.11 22.17
N PHE A 83 -2.42 -1.96 22.50
CA PHE A 83 -2.22 -3.25 21.82
C PHE A 83 -3.48 -4.11 21.86
N TYR A 84 -4.10 -4.30 23.03
CA TYR A 84 -5.31 -5.11 23.13
C TYR A 84 -6.49 -4.52 22.36
N THR A 85 -6.58 -3.19 22.30
CA THR A 85 -7.62 -2.48 21.54
C THR A 85 -7.40 -2.64 20.04
N PHE A 86 -6.17 -2.51 19.57
CA PHE A 86 -5.79 -2.81 18.19
C PHE A 86 -6.12 -4.27 17.82
N MET A 87 -5.73 -5.23 18.66
CA MET A 87 -6.00 -6.65 18.42
C MET A 87 -7.51 -6.96 18.37
N ARG A 88 -8.33 -6.25 19.14
CA ARG A 88 -9.79 -6.32 19.04
C ARG A 88 -10.29 -5.69 17.74
N HIS A 89 -9.73 -4.55 17.34
CA HIS A 89 -10.06 -3.91 16.07
C HIS A 89 -9.81 -4.82 14.88
N LEU A 90 -8.71 -5.58 14.85
CA LEU A 90 -8.42 -6.53 13.78
C LEU A 90 -9.53 -7.59 13.60
N ARG A 91 -10.32 -7.89 14.64
CA ARG A 91 -11.44 -8.84 14.58
C ARG A 91 -12.73 -8.23 14.05
N THR A 92 -12.82 -6.91 13.94
CA THR A 92 -13.99 -6.21 13.37
C THR A 92 -14.05 -6.39 11.86
N ALA A 93 -15.20 -6.09 11.24
CA ALA A 93 -15.34 -6.15 9.79
C ALA A 93 -14.35 -5.20 9.08
N ALA A 94 -14.09 -4.02 9.65
CA ALA A 94 -13.13 -3.05 9.14
C ALA A 94 -11.70 -3.61 9.20
N GLY A 95 -11.27 -4.10 10.36
CA GLY A 95 -9.94 -4.70 10.52
C GLY A 95 -9.73 -5.92 9.61
N GLN A 96 -10.74 -6.78 9.47
CA GLN A 96 -10.71 -7.91 8.54
C GLN A 96 -10.65 -7.46 7.06
N GLY A 97 -11.20 -6.29 6.73
CA GLY A 97 -11.05 -5.66 5.41
C GLY A 97 -9.60 -5.32 5.12
N GLU A 98 -8.90 -4.69 6.06
CA GLU A 98 -7.49 -4.33 5.94
C GLU A 98 -6.57 -5.55 5.84
N LEU A 99 -6.82 -6.59 6.63
CA LEU A 99 -6.09 -7.85 6.51
C LEU A 99 -6.25 -8.50 5.13
N LYS A 100 -7.44 -8.38 4.51
CA LYS A 100 -7.67 -8.84 3.13
C LYS A 100 -6.92 -7.99 2.12
N LYS A 101 -6.81 -6.67 2.32
CA LYS A 101 -6.01 -5.79 1.45
C LYS A 101 -4.56 -6.24 1.44
N ILE A 102 -3.95 -6.44 2.62
CA ILE A 102 -2.57 -6.94 2.74
C ILE A 102 -2.41 -8.26 1.97
N ALA A 103 -3.32 -9.21 2.16
CA ALA A 103 -3.25 -10.50 1.47
C ALA A 103 -3.36 -10.38 -0.07
N ILE A 104 -4.20 -9.46 -0.57
CA ILE A 104 -4.32 -9.20 -2.01
C ILE A 104 -3.06 -8.50 -2.53
N GLN A 105 -2.56 -7.50 -1.81
CA GLN A 105 -1.36 -6.77 -2.17
C GLN A 105 -0.16 -7.72 -2.24
N GLU A 106 0.02 -8.64 -1.29
CA GLU A 106 1.05 -9.68 -1.37
C GLU A 106 0.90 -10.58 -2.60
N LYS A 107 -0.34 -10.94 -2.96
CA LYS A 107 -0.59 -11.73 -4.17
C LYS A 107 -0.21 -10.94 -5.42
N LEU A 108 -0.55 -9.65 -5.46
CA LEU A 108 -0.19 -8.76 -6.56
C LEU A 108 1.33 -8.56 -6.63
N GLU A 109 2.02 -8.33 -5.51
CA GLU A 109 3.49 -8.24 -5.42
C GLU A 109 4.16 -9.47 -6.01
N LYS A 110 3.70 -10.67 -5.65
CA LYS A 110 4.23 -11.93 -6.20
C LYS A 110 4.00 -12.05 -7.70
N SER A 111 2.80 -11.70 -8.17
CA SER A 111 2.47 -11.74 -9.60
C SER A 111 3.23 -10.68 -10.40
N ALA A 112 3.43 -9.50 -9.82
CA ALA A 112 4.17 -8.38 -10.37
C ALA A 112 5.65 -8.77 -10.56
N ALA A 113 6.29 -9.28 -9.51
CA ALA A 113 7.66 -9.78 -9.55
C ALA A 113 7.87 -10.88 -10.60
N ALA A 114 6.90 -11.79 -10.75
CA ALA A 114 6.97 -12.87 -11.74
C ALA A 114 6.86 -12.39 -13.20
N ARG A 115 6.25 -11.22 -13.43
CA ARG A 115 5.99 -10.68 -14.77
C ARG A 115 6.78 -9.40 -15.08
N GLY A 116 7.65 -8.95 -14.17
CA GLY A 116 8.43 -7.72 -14.32
C GLY A 116 7.61 -6.43 -14.23
N PHE A 117 6.42 -6.48 -13.61
CA PHE A 117 5.56 -5.33 -13.41
C PHE A 117 5.72 -4.75 -12.00
N THR A 118 5.26 -3.52 -11.82
CA THR A 118 4.99 -2.93 -10.50
C THR A 118 3.67 -3.45 -9.93
N VAL A 119 3.49 -3.33 -8.61
CA VAL A 119 2.24 -3.75 -7.91
C VAL A 119 1.02 -3.01 -8.48
N HIS A 120 1.21 -1.72 -8.78
CA HIS A 120 0.18 -0.88 -9.39
C HIS A 120 -0.23 -1.38 -10.77
N GLU A 121 0.73 -1.62 -11.67
CA GLU A 121 0.44 -2.19 -13.00
C GLU A 121 -0.25 -3.56 -12.89
N MET A 122 0.19 -4.40 -11.95
CA MET A 122 -0.43 -5.69 -11.70
C MET A 122 -1.87 -5.57 -11.17
N ALA A 123 -2.18 -4.52 -10.41
CA ALA A 123 -3.55 -4.25 -9.96
C ALA A 123 -4.48 -3.91 -11.15
N TYR A 124 -4.00 -3.14 -12.14
CA TYR A 124 -4.73 -2.90 -13.39
C TYR A 124 -4.93 -4.18 -14.20
N VAL A 125 -3.88 -4.99 -14.36
CA VAL A 125 -3.99 -6.29 -15.05
C VAL A 125 -5.01 -7.20 -14.36
N ALA A 126 -4.99 -7.24 -13.02
CA ALA A 126 -5.94 -8.01 -12.23
C ALA A 126 -7.41 -7.54 -12.39
N LEU A 127 -7.64 -6.26 -12.70
CA LEU A 127 -8.96 -5.70 -13.01
C LEU A 127 -9.39 -6.06 -14.43
N THR A 128 -8.50 -5.97 -15.41
CA THR A 128 -8.79 -6.32 -16.81
C THR A 128 -9.03 -7.80 -17.03
N GLU A 129 -8.46 -8.66 -16.16
CA GLU A 129 -8.69 -10.11 -16.17
C GLU A 129 -10.10 -10.51 -15.69
N ILE A 130 -10.90 -9.59 -15.12
CA ILE A 130 -12.28 -9.88 -14.74
C ILE A 130 -13.13 -9.79 -16.02
N PRO A 131 -13.81 -10.87 -16.47
CA PRO A 131 -14.70 -10.78 -17.64
C PRO A 131 -15.86 -9.83 -17.35
N VAL A 132 -16.26 -9.00 -18.32
CA VAL A 132 -17.36 -8.03 -18.20
C VAL A 132 -18.66 -8.68 -17.67
N SER A 133 -18.95 -9.90 -18.12
CA SER A 133 -20.11 -10.70 -17.67
C SER A 133 -20.07 -11.07 -16.17
N ASP A 134 -18.88 -11.09 -15.57
CA ASP A 134 -18.64 -11.49 -14.20
C ASP A 134 -18.49 -10.28 -13.26
N PHE A 135 -18.62 -9.05 -13.77
CA PHE A 135 -18.40 -7.81 -13.03
C PHE A 135 -19.30 -7.65 -11.81
N LEU A 136 -20.53 -8.17 -11.85
CA LEU A 136 -21.50 -8.03 -10.76
C LEU A 136 -21.47 -9.20 -9.76
N LYS A 137 -20.68 -10.24 -10.03
CA LYS A 137 -20.57 -11.37 -9.10
C LYS A 137 -19.93 -10.90 -7.80
N PRO A 138 -20.48 -11.23 -6.62
CA PRO A 138 -20.03 -10.69 -5.32
C PRO A 138 -18.52 -10.82 -5.07
N LYS A 139 -17.92 -11.95 -5.50
CA LYS A 139 -16.47 -12.19 -5.38
C LYS A 139 -15.62 -11.19 -6.18
N HIS A 140 -16.09 -10.77 -7.35
CA HIS A 140 -15.39 -9.85 -8.24
C HIS A 140 -15.61 -8.39 -7.82
N VAL A 141 -16.77 -8.06 -7.26
CA VAL A 141 -17.02 -6.74 -6.65
C VAL A 141 -16.05 -6.47 -5.51
N ILE A 142 -15.86 -7.44 -4.61
CA ILE A 142 -14.93 -7.30 -3.48
C ILE A 142 -13.49 -7.18 -3.98
N ARG A 143 -13.06 -8.06 -4.91
CA ARG A 143 -11.71 -7.99 -5.49
C ARG A 143 -11.47 -6.67 -6.20
N ARG A 144 -12.45 -6.15 -6.95
CA ARG A 144 -12.36 -4.87 -7.66
C ARG A 144 -12.15 -3.72 -6.69
N LYS A 145 -13.03 -3.56 -5.70
CA LYS A 145 -12.92 -2.47 -4.71
C LYS A 145 -11.55 -2.47 -4.03
N LEU A 146 -11.05 -3.65 -3.68
CA LEU A 146 -9.73 -3.77 -3.05
C LEU A 146 -8.58 -3.41 -4.00
N CYS A 147 -8.66 -3.75 -5.28
CA CYS A 147 -7.66 -3.33 -6.28
C CYS A 147 -7.73 -1.81 -6.56
N GLU A 148 -8.94 -1.25 -6.68
CA GLU A 148 -9.16 0.19 -6.85
C GLU A 148 -8.62 1.00 -5.67
N GLU A 149 -8.82 0.51 -4.44
CA GLU A 149 -8.27 1.13 -3.23
C GLU A 149 -6.73 1.07 -3.20
N ILE A 150 -6.11 -0.07 -3.59
CA ILE A 150 -4.65 -0.19 -3.70
C ILE A 150 -4.08 0.78 -4.74
N ILE A 151 -4.75 0.91 -5.89
CA ILE A 151 -4.40 1.86 -6.95
C ILE A 151 -4.48 3.29 -6.40
N SER A 152 -5.58 3.63 -5.73
CA SER A 152 -5.80 4.97 -5.16
C SER A 152 -4.77 5.31 -4.09
N GLU A 153 -4.42 4.37 -3.21
CA GLU A 153 -3.40 4.54 -2.17
C GLU A 153 -2.01 4.80 -2.78
N HIS A 154 -1.62 4.03 -3.81
CA HIS A 154 -0.35 4.26 -4.52
C HIS A 154 -0.34 5.63 -5.24
N GLN A 155 -1.43 6.03 -5.88
CA GLN A 155 -1.53 7.33 -6.54
C GLN A 155 -1.42 8.48 -5.55
N ASN A 156 -2.01 8.35 -4.35
CA ASN A 156 -1.88 9.35 -3.30
C ASN A 156 -0.46 9.44 -2.74
N GLN A 157 0.23 8.30 -2.57
CA GLN A 157 1.64 8.30 -2.18
C GLN A 157 2.53 8.99 -3.23
N LEU A 158 2.27 8.78 -4.52
CA LEU A 158 2.99 9.47 -5.60
C LEU A 158 2.72 10.98 -5.62
N LYS A 159 1.49 11.42 -5.35
CA LYS A 159 1.15 12.85 -5.24
C LYS A 159 1.85 13.55 -4.06
N ILE A 160 2.08 12.83 -2.96
CA ILE A 160 2.79 13.34 -1.78
C ILE A 160 4.32 13.30 -2.00
N ALA A 161 4.82 12.30 -2.73
CA ALA A 161 6.24 12.13 -3.03
C ALA A 161 6.74 12.99 -4.21
N GLN A 162 5.83 13.54 -5.03
CA GLN A 162 6.17 14.60 -5.96
C GLN A 162 6.32 15.91 -5.18
N PRO A 163 7.52 16.53 -5.08
CA PRO A 163 7.57 17.95 -4.75
C PRO A 163 6.72 18.67 -5.80
N ALA A 164 6.00 19.72 -5.39
CA ALA A 164 5.19 20.55 -6.27
C ALA A 164 6.01 21.05 -7.48
N ALA A 165 6.07 20.23 -8.53
CA ALA A 165 6.60 20.62 -9.81
C ALA A 165 5.48 21.37 -10.51
N LEU A 166 5.65 22.70 -10.48
CA LEU A 166 4.99 23.73 -11.26
C LEU A 166 3.74 24.35 -10.64
N PRO A 167 3.79 25.68 -10.49
CA PRO A 167 2.77 26.50 -11.13
C PRO A 167 3.38 27.44 -12.18
N ALA A 168 2.58 27.66 -13.23
CA ALA A 168 2.62 28.74 -14.21
C ALA A 168 3.63 28.64 -15.37
N LEU A 169 3.25 27.89 -16.40
CA LEU A 169 3.16 28.49 -17.73
C LEU A 169 1.98 29.47 -17.70
N ASP A 170 2.28 30.77 -17.69
CA ASP A 170 1.70 31.83 -18.54
C ASP A 170 1.84 33.21 -17.89
N CYS A 171 2.50 34.11 -18.65
CA CYS A 171 2.04 35.46 -19.01
C CYS A 171 3.23 36.43 -19.14
N ALA A 172 3.61 36.74 -20.38
CA ALA A 172 3.84 38.12 -20.83
C ALA A 172 4.06 38.11 -22.35
N GLU A 173 2.96 38.08 -23.11
CA GLU A 173 2.89 38.90 -24.32
C GLU A 173 2.73 40.34 -23.85
N ASP A 174 3.68 41.21 -24.19
CA ASP A 174 3.40 42.51 -24.82
C ASP A 174 4.71 43.27 -25.13
N ASP A 175 4.92 43.42 -26.44
CA ASP A 175 5.40 44.60 -27.16
C ASP A 175 6.48 45.51 -26.55
N ARG A 176 7.66 45.52 -27.20
CA ARG A 176 8.29 46.78 -27.61
C ARG A 176 9.15 46.64 -28.86
N SER A 177 8.66 47.27 -29.93
CA SER A 177 9.32 47.71 -31.17
C SER A 177 10.84 47.85 -31.13
N GLY A 178 11.50 47.37 -32.18
CA GLY A 178 12.92 47.62 -32.44
C GLY A 178 13.51 46.91 -33.67
N THR A 179 12.95 47.18 -34.85
CA THR A 179 13.63 47.43 -36.14
C THR A 179 14.78 46.51 -36.65
N LEU A 180 14.61 46.05 -37.91
CA LEU A 180 15.62 45.60 -38.90
C LEU A 180 16.30 44.23 -38.64
N ALA A 181 16.48 43.32 -39.60
CA ALA A 181 16.24 43.33 -41.03
C ALA A 181 16.06 41.88 -41.53
N VAL A 182 15.15 41.72 -42.49
CA VAL A 182 14.93 40.53 -43.31
C VAL A 182 16.19 40.20 -44.10
N LYS A 183 16.62 38.93 -44.06
CA LYS A 183 17.40 38.30 -45.14
C LYS A 183 16.97 36.84 -45.28
N GLU A 184 15.83 36.69 -45.94
CA GLU A 184 15.53 35.51 -46.74
C GLU A 184 16.39 35.61 -48.01
N ASN A 185 17.11 34.55 -48.37
CA ASN A 185 17.68 34.38 -49.71
C ASN A 185 17.98 32.90 -49.94
N VAL A 186 17.01 32.20 -50.50
CA VAL A 186 17.25 31.07 -51.40
C VAL A 186 16.69 31.50 -52.76
N PRO A 187 17.39 31.21 -53.87
CA PRO A 187 16.66 30.77 -55.04
C PRO A 187 17.23 29.47 -55.61
N ALA A 188 16.32 28.59 -55.97
CA ALA A 188 16.53 27.44 -56.85
C ALA A 188 16.23 27.84 -58.31
N GLY A 189 16.85 27.14 -59.26
CA GLY A 189 16.65 27.24 -60.71
C GLY A 189 17.94 27.67 -61.41
N GLY A 190 18.57 26.90 -62.30
CA GLY A 190 18.03 26.17 -63.44
C GLY A 190 18.63 26.84 -64.69
N GLY A 191 19.47 26.12 -65.47
CA GLY A 191 20.14 26.64 -66.68
C GLY A 191 19.18 26.94 -67.85
N PRO A 192 19.61 27.12 -69.13
CA PRO A 192 20.95 26.92 -69.71
C PRO A 192 21.46 28.06 -70.65
N ASP A 193 22.69 27.88 -71.13
CA ASP A 193 23.30 28.15 -72.45
C ASP A 193 22.94 29.41 -73.28
N ASN A 194 23.96 30.20 -73.64
CA ASN A 194 24.32 30.50 -75.04
C ASN A 194 25.62 31.30 -75.14
N THR A 195 26.43 30.87 -76.11
CA THR A 195 27.64 31.44 -76.71
C THR A 195 27.50 32.89 -77.20
N ASP A 196 28.58 33.68 -77.18
CA ASP A 196 29.16 34.26 -78.41
C ASP A 196 30.44 35.09 -78.16
N VAL A 197 31.37 34.95 -79.12
CA VAL A 197 32.64 35.65 -79.42
C VAL A 197 33.89 35.33 -78.61
#